data_AF-A0A2V5VER1-F1
#
_entry.id   AF-A0A2V5VER1-F1
#
_cell.length_a   1.000
_cell.length_b   1.000
_cell.length_c   1.000
_cell.angle_alpha   90.00
_cell.angle_beta   90.00
_cell.angle_gamma   90.00
#
_symmetry.space_group_name_H-M   'P 1'
#
loop_
_entity.id
_entity.type
_entity.pdbx_description
1 polymer ?
#
loop_
_entity_poly.entity_id
_entity_poly.type
_entity_poly.pdbx_seq_one_letter_code
_entity_poly.pdbx_strand_id
1 'polypeptide(L)'
;MIGWLTGVYSGMQIIFTPILGKLSDRFGRRPVLMVSIAGTAIGFALMGMATALPLLFVARILAGITGGNISIPQAYIADVTAPENRSKAMGMI
;
A
#
# COMPACT_ATOMS: atom_id res chain seq x y z
N MET A 1 21.16 10.79 -3.48
CA MET A 1 20.42 10.75 -2.19
C MET A 1 18.95 10.37 -2.38
N ILE A 2 18.18 11.07 -3.22
CA ILE A 2 16.77 10.75 -3.50
C ILE A 2 16.58 9.30 -4.00
N GLY A 3 17.51 8.78 -4.81
CA GLY A 3 17.47 7.40 -5.30
C GLY A 3 17.43 6.34 -4.20
N TRP A 4 18.11 6.56 -3.06
CA TRP A 4 18.08 5.62 -1.92
C TRP A 4 16.73 5.65 -1.20
N LEU A 5 16.13 6.84 -1.05
CA LEU A 5 14.80 7.00 -0.43
C LEU A 5 13.68 6.38 -1.29
N THR A 6 13.81 6.46 -2.61
CA THR A 6 12.87 5.79 -3.52
C THR A 6 13.14 4.29 -3.58
N GLY A 7 14.42 3.89 -3.61
CA GLY A 7 14.83 2.48 -3.64
C GLY A 7 14.37 1.70 -2.42
N VAL A 8 14.48 2.26 -1.21
CA VAL A 8 13.99 1.58 0.00
C VAL A 8 12.47 1.42 -0.01
N TYR A 9 11.74 2.45 -0.45
CA TYR A 9 10.29 2.40 -0.56
C TYR A 9 9.86 1.32 -1.57
N SER A 10 10.42 1.33 -2.77
CA SER A 10 10.11 0.34 -3.81
C SER A 10 10.53 -1.07 -3.39
N GLY A 11 11.68 -1.23 -2.73
CA GLY A 11 12.16 -2.52 -2.21
C GLY A 11 11.20 -3.11 -1.17
N MET A 12 10.78 -2.29 -0.19
CA MET A 12 9.77 -2.71 0.78
C MET A 12 8.43 -3.01 0.11
N GLN A 13 7.99 -2.18 -0.84
CA GLN A 13 6.74 -2.39 -1.54
C GLN A 13 6.73 -3.70 -2.34
N ILE A 14 7.80 -4.03 -3.05
CA ILE A 14 7.90 -5.29 -3.81
C ILE A 14 7.79 -6.51 -2.88
N ILE A 15 8.39 -6.44 -1.69
CA ILE A 15 8.37 -7.53 -0.71
C ILE A 15 7.00 -7.65 -0.03
N PHE A 16 6.44 -6.52 0.41
CA PHE A 16 5.25 -6.51 1.27
C PHE A 16 3.93 -6.48 0.52
N THR A 17 3.87 -5.97 -0.71
CA THR A 17 2.64 -6.00 -1.53
C THR A 17 2.07 -7.42 -1.68
N PRO A 18 2.84 -8.45 -2.08
CA PRO A 18 2.30 -9.82 -2.18
C PRO A 18 1.94 -10.42 -0.81
N ILE A 19 2.66 -10.04 0.26
CA ILE A 19 2.37 -10.48 1.63
C ILE A 19 1.02 -9.92 2.09
N LEU A 20 0.82 -8.61 1.91
CA LEU A 20 -0.43 -7.93 2.22
C LEU A 20 -1.59 -8.44 1.35
N GLY A 21 -1.34 -8.75 0.08
CA GLY A 21 -2.31 -9.40 -0.80
C GLY A 21 -2.80 -10.72 -0.21
N LYS A 22 -1.88 -11.65 0.10
CA LYS A 22 -2.19 -12.93 0.75
C LYS A 22 -2.88 -12.76 2.11
N LEU A 23 -2.44 -11.77 2.89
CA LEU A 23 -3.06 -11.45 4.18
C LEU A 23 -4.50 -10.97 3.99
N SER A 24 -4.75 -10.17 2.96
CA SER A 24 -6.09 -9.68 2.58
C SER A 24 -7.02 -10.81 2.13
N ASP A 25 -6.47 -11.82 1.45
CA ASP A 25 -7.25 -13.00 1.06
C ASP A 25 -7.66 -13.84 2.29
N ARG A 26 -6.80 -13.93 3.32
CA ARG A 26 -7.05 -14.74 4.52
C ARG A 26 -7.92 -14.06 5.58
N PHE A 27 -7.68 -12.78 5.85
CA PHE A 27 -8.35 -12.01 6.92
C PHE A 27 -9.50 -11.14 6.41
N GLY A 28 -9.75 -11.17 5.10
CA GLY A 28 -10.71 -10.31 4.43
C GLY A 28 -10.06 -9.03 3.91
N ARG A 29 -10.46 -8.63 2.70
CA ARG A 29 -9.82 -7.51 2.00
C ARG A 29 -10.04 -6.16 2.66
N ARG A 30 -11.24 -5.93 3.20
CA ARG A 30 -11.63 -4.63 3.77
C ARG A 30 -10.84 -4.27 5.05
N PRO A 31 -10.66 -5.16 6.05
CA PRO A 31 -9.81 -4.88 7.20
C PRO A 31 -8.35 -4.62 6.82
N VAL A 32 -7.77 -5.43 5.94
CA VAL A 32 -6.35 -5.31 5.56
C VAL A 32 -6.10 -4.06 4.72
N LEU A 33 -7.06 -3.65 3.89
CA LEU A 33 -7.02 -2.36 3.20
C LEU A 33 -7.01 -1.19 4.20
N MET A 34 -7.89 -1.19 5.20
CA MET A 34 -7.94 -0.13 6.22
C MET A 34 -6.62 -0.02 7.00
N VAL A 35 -6.02 -1.15 7.35
CA VAL A 35 -4.70 -1.18 8.01
C VAL A 35 -3.61 -0.63 7.10
N SER A 36 -3.62 -0.99 5.80
CA SER A 36 -2.67 -0.49 4.82
C SER A 36 -2.77 1.04 4.66
N ILE A 37 -3.99 1.56 4.54
CA ILE A 37 -4.26 3.00 4.44
C ILE A 37 -3.82 3.72 5.72
N ALA A 38 -4.16 3.19 6.90
CA ALA A 38 -3.76 3.78 8.17
C ALA A 38 -2.23 3.82 8.32
N GLY A 39 -1.55 2.73 7.97
CA GLY A 39 -0.09 2.66 8.00
C GLY A 39 0.57 3.64 7.02
N THR A 40 0.02 3.80 5.83
CA THR A 40 0.49 4.79 4.85
C THR A 40 0.24 6.22 5.33
N ALA A 41 -0.90 6.49 5.98
CA ALA A 41 -1.18 7.79 6.58
C ALA A 41 -0.17 8.15 7.67
N ILE A 42 0.18 7.18 8.54
CA ILE A 42 1.24 7.35 9.54
C ILE A 42 2.59 7.59 8.86
N GLY A 43 2.90 6.85 7.79
CA GLY A 43 4.12 7.07 7.00
C GLY A 43 4.21 8.49 6.45
N PHE A 44 3.11 9.03 5.91
CA PHE A 44 3.08 10.41 5.44
C PHE A 44 3.14 11.44 6.56
N ALA A 45 2.50 11.19 7.70
CA ALA A 45 2.60 12.07 8.87
C ALA A 45 4.06 12.15 9.36
N LEU A 46 4.75 11.00 9.48
CA LEU A 46 6.17 10.94 9.84
C LEU A 46 7.04 11.65 8.81
N MET A 47 6.72 11.53 7.51
CA MET A 47 7.42 12.23 6.45
C MET A 47 7.25 13.75 6.56
N GLY A 48 6.03 14.23 6.88
CA GLY A 48 5.73 15.65 7.05
C GLY A 48 6.38 16.27 8.29
N MET A 49 6.59 15.47 9.34
CA MET A 49 7.29 15.89 10.56
C MET A 49 8.81 15.66 10.49
N ALA A 50 9.34 15.19 9.36
CA ALA A 50 10.73 14.78 9.29
C ALA A 50 11.69 15.96 9.32
N THR A 51 12.45 16.09 10.41
CA THR A 51 13.51 17.10 10.58
C THR A 51 14.91 16.56 10.28
N ALA A 52 15.05 15.25 10.09
CA ALA A 52 16.32 14.57 9.85
C ALA A 52 16.18 13.44 8.81
N LEU A 53 17.28 13.18 8.09
CA LEU A 53 17.33 12.16 7.03
C LEU A 53 16.94 10.74 7.51
N PRO A 54 17.37 10.24 8.69
CA PRO A 54 16.95 8.92 9.17
C PRO A 54 15.43 8.78 9.33
N LEU A 55 14.74 9.86 9.74
CA LEU A 55 13.29 9.85 9.92
C LEU A 55 12.56 9.73 8.57
N LEU A 56 13.10 10.33 7.49
CA LEU A 56 12.60 10.12 6.13
C LEU A 56 12.74 8.66 5.69
N PHE A 57 13.84 7.98 6.02
CA PHE A 57 14.00 6.56 5.72
C PHE A 57 12.99 5.70 6.47
N VAL A 58 12.76 5.97 7.76
CA VAL A 58 11.72 5.28 8.55
C VAL A 58 10.34 5.48 7.93
N ALA A 59 9.99 6.72 7.57
CA ALA A 59 8.73 7.03 6.90
C ALA A 59 8.56 6.26 5.57
N ARG A 60 9.62 6.17 4.75
CA ARG A 60 9.61 5.43 3.48
C ARG A 60 9.50 3.92 3.66
N ILE A 61 10.18 3.36 4.65
CA ILE A 61 10.09 1.94 4.99
C ILE A 61 8.65 1.62 5.41
N LEU A 62 8.07 2.42 6.31
CA LEU A 62 6.70 2.22 6.77
C LEU A 62 5.70 2.30 5.60
N ALA A 63 5.81 3.33 4.76
CA ALA A 63 4.95 3.50 3.60
C ALA A 63 5.09 2.36 2.57
N GLY A 64 6.29 1.79 2.42
CA GLY A 64 6.53 0.64 1.56
C GLY A 64 5.96 -0.67 2.13
N ILE A 65 6.12 -0.90 3.44
CA ILE A 65 5.54 -2.05 4.15
C ILE A 65 4.02 -2.03 4.05
N THR A 66 3.40 -0.85 4.09
CA THR A 66 1.94 -0.67 4.02
C THR A 66 1.45 -0.43 2.58
N GLY A 67 2.28 -0.76 1.58
CA GLY A 67 2.05 -0.48 0.15
C GLY A 67 0.93 -1.26 -0.55
N GLY A 68 0.05 -1.96 0.19
CA GLY A 68 -1.06 -2.76 -0.36
C GLY A 68 -2.22 -1.93 -0.97
N ASN A 69 -2.09 -0.61 -1.02
CA ASN A 69 -3.16 0.33 -1.34
C ASN A 69 -3.62 0.32 -2.82
N ILE A 70 -2.96 -0.41 -3.71
CA ILE A 70 -3.38 -0.57 -5.11
C ILE A 70 -3.87 -2.00 -5.36
N SER A 71 -3.08 -3.00 -4.95
CA SER A 71 -3.39 -4.41 -5.21
C SER A 71 -4.63 -4.89 -4.44
N ILE A 72 -4.82 -4.50 -3.17
CA ILE A 72 -5.97 -4.95 -2.38
C ILE A 72 -7.29 -4.34 -2.88
N PRO A 73 -7.39 -3.02 -3.18
CA PRO A 73 -8.61 -2.45 -3.76
C PRO A 73 -8.97 -3.03 -5.12
N GLN A 74 -7.99 -3.24 -6.01
CA GLN A 74 -8.23 -3.89 -7.28
C GLN A 74 -8.84 -5.28 -7.07
N ALA A 75 -8.22 -6.09 -6.21
CA ALA A 75 -8.74 -7.43 -5.93
C ALA A 75 -10.12 -7.39 -5.24
N TYR A 76 -10.38 -6.40 -4.38
CA TYR A 76 -11.68 -6.19 -3.76
C TYR A 76 -12.76 -5.81 -4.78
N ILE A 77 -12.47 -4.87 -5.69
CA ILE A 77 -13.38 -4.49 -6.78
C ILE A 77 -13.64 -5.68 -7.69
N ALA A 78 -12.61 -6.48 -8.01
CA ALA A 78 -12.80 -7.70 -8.77
C ALA A 78 -13.79 -8.64 -8.08
N ASP A 79 -13.67 -8.85 -6.77
CA ASP A 79 -14.51 -9.80 -6.02
C ASP A 79 -15.96 -9.35 -5.85
N VAL A 80 -16.22 -8.03 -5.75
CA VAL A 80 -17.58 -7.50 -5.54
C VAL A 80 -18.29 -7.08 -6.83
N THR A 81 -17.58 -7.03 -7.95
CA THR A 81 -18.14 -6.58 -9.25
C THR A 81 -18.45 -7.78 -10.14
N ALA A 82 -19.66 -7.81 -10.70
CA ALA A 82 -20.07 -8.81 -11.69
C ALA A 82 -19.11 -8.82 -12.90
N PRO A 83 -18.84 -9.98 -13.53
CA PRO A 83 -17.86 -10.12 -14.60
C PRO A 83 -18.04 -9.12 -15.75
N GLU A 84 -19.30 -8.82 -16.11
CA GLU A 84 -19.66 -7.93 -17.21
C GLU A 84 -19.29 -6.47 -16.92
N ASN A 85 -19.26 -6.10 -15.64
CA ASN A 85 -18.96 -4.75 -15.17
C ASN A 85 -17.51 -4.58 -14.70
N ARG A 86 -16.73 -5.67 -14.59
CA ARG A 86 -15.39 -5.64 -13.98
C ARG A 86 -14.41 -4.76 -14.74
N SER A 87 -14.39 -4.82 -16.08
CA SER A 87 -13.54 -3.94 -16.89
C SER A 87 -13.89 -2.46 -16.72
N LYS A 88 -15.18 -2.14 -16.60
CA LYS A 88 -15.64 -0.77 -16.35
C LYS A 88 -15.26 -0.30 -14.95
N ALA A 89 -15.42 -1.15 -13.94
CA ALA A 89 -15.05 -0.82 -12.56
C ALA A 89 -13.54 -0.66 -12.37
N MET A 90 -12.73 -1.51 -13.00
CA MET A 90 -11.27 -1.37 -13.03
C MET A 90 -10.80 -0.14 -13.82
N GLY A 91 -11.54 0.31 -14.83
CA GLY A 91 -11.21 1.51 -15.59
C GLY A 91 -11.52 2.84 -14.88
N MET A 92 -12.20 2.81 -13.72
CA MET A 92 -12.51 4.01 -12.92
C MET A 92 -11.47 4.31 -11.82
N ILE A 93 -10.49 3.43 -11.62
CA ILE A 93 -9.41 3.53 -10.63
C ILE A 93 -8.04 3.58 -11.30
#